data_AF-A0A8X6TSL8-F1
#
_entry.id   AF-A0A8X6TSL8-F1
#
_cell.length_a   1.000
_cell.length_b   1.000
_cell.length_c   1.000
_cell.angle_alpha   90.00
_cell.angle_beta   90.00
_cell.angle_gamma   90.00
#
_symmetry.space_group_name_H-M   'P 1'
#
loop_
_entity.id
_entity.type
_entity.pdbx_description
1 polymer ?
#
loop_
_entity_poly.entity_id
_entity_poly.type
_entity_poly.pdbx_seq_one_letter_code
_entity_poly.pdbx_strand_id
1 'polypeptide(L)'
;MQAYELQLIPPDLRREEAMIQIADSLDYMQKITDSIFKKILDRVSDYNKRLQSVCDRADIAQKKIDKIRGSSKATKVFSSCKYPGDENLDDYKILFTNDHGLKGKQTSSYHVKSKHVTPDERILKQKLQFYNVRVPERQREKNQMLEEGLGSLPKRLDSLSTLLLFNTSENP
;
A
#
# COMPACT_ATOMS: atom_id res chain seq x y z
N MET A 1 11.16 1.04 4.50
CA MET A 1 10.53 -0.27 4.29
C MET A 1 9.23 -0.01 3.54
N GLN A 2 9.06 -0.57 2.34
CA GLN A 2 7.85 -0.34 1.54
C GLN A 2 6.70 -1.11 2.19
N ALA A 3 5.78 -0.41 2.85
CA ALA A 3 4.57 -1.00 3.42
C ALA A 3 3.49 -1.03 2.34
N TYR A 4 3.08 -2.22 1.92
CA TYR A 4 1.87 -2.39 1.12
C TYR A 4 0.69 -2.45 2.08
N GLU A 5 -0.28 -1.57 1.90
CA GLU A 5 -1.50 -1.57 2.69
C GLU A 5 -2.57 -2.39 1.96
N LEU A 6 -3.09 -3.41 2.63
CA LEU A 6 -4.24 -4.19 2.17
C LEU A 6 -5.46 -3.75 2.96
N GLN A 7 -6.55 -3.43 2.27
CA GLN A 7 -7.80 -3.10 2.92
C GLN A 7 -8.47 -4.36 3.44
N LEU A 8 -8.86 -4.32 4.71
CA LEU A 8 -9.69 -5.37 5.31
C LEU A 8 -11.14 -5.14 4.91
N ILE A 9 -11.84 -6.22 4.57
CA ILE A 9 -13.27 -6.18 4.27
C ILE A 9 -14.00 -5.91 5.58
N PRO A 10 -14.84 -4.85 5.66
CA PRO A 10 -15.56 -4.55 6.89
C PRO A 10 -16.56 -5.67 7.26
N PRO A 11 -16.82 -5.88 8.55
CA PRO A 11 -17.89 -6.78 8.98
C PRO A 11 -19.27 -6.20 8.63
N ASP A 12 -20.28 -7.07 8.58
CA ASP A 12 -21.70 -6.73 8.35
C ASP A 12 -22.06 -6.11 6.99
N LEU A 13 -21.20 -6.30 5.97
CA LEU A 13 -21.54 -6.00 4.59
C LEU A 13 -22.67 -6.89 4.04
N ARG A 14 -23.40 -6.39 3.04
CA ARG A 14 -24.33 -7.24 2.28
C ARG A 14 -23.53 -8.32 1.56
N ARG A 15 -24.14 -9.49 1.36
CA ARG A 15 -23.48 -10.62 0.67
C ARG A 15 -22.91 -10.23 -0.69
N GLU A 16 -23.67 -9.46 -1.45
CA GLU A 16 -23.27 -8.98 -2.79
C GLU A 16 -22.07 -8.01 -2.71
N GLU A 17 -22.12 -7.04 -1.79
CA GLU A 17 -21.03 -6.08 -1.57
C GLU A 17 -19.75 -6.77 -1.09
N ALA A 18 -19.89 -7.70 -0.13
CA ALA A 18 -18.78 -8.46 0.42
C ALA A 18 -18.08 -9.27 -0.68
N MET A 19 -18.84 -9.95 -1.55
CA MET A 19 -18.25 -10.71 -2.66
C MET A 19 -17.45 -9.82 -3.62
N ILE A 20 -17.96 -8.63 -3.94
CA ILE A 20 -17.25 -7.69 -4.80
C ILE A 20 -15.96 -7.20 -4.13
N GLN A 21 -16.05 -6.78 -2.86
CA GLN A 21 -14.87 -6.31 -2.12
C GLN A 21 -13.82 -7.41 -1.92
N ILE A 22 -14.24 -8.66 -1.72
CA ILE A 22 -13.33 -9.82 -1.68
C ILE A 22 -12.61 -9.96 -3.02
N ALA A 23 -13.34 -9.96 -4.14
CA ALA A 23 -12.75 -10.10 -5.47
C ALA A 23 -11.75 -8.97 -5.76
N ASP A 24 -12.08 -7.73 -5.42
CA ASP A 24 -11.17 -6.59 -5.57
C ASP A 24 -9.91 -6.70 -4.72
N SER A 25 -10.06 -7.15 -3.46
CA SER A 25 -8.96 -7.30 -2.53
C SER A 25 -8.00 -8.38 -3.02
N LEU A 26 -8.52 -9.49 -3.55
CA LEU A 26 -7.72 -10.56 -4.14
C LEU A 26 -6.99 -10.10 -5.42
N ASP A 27 -7.67 -9.39 -6.32
CA ASP A 27 -7.05 -8.80 -7.53
C ASP A 27 -5.93 -7.81 -7.16
N TYR A 28 -6.16 -6.96 -6.17
CA TYR A 28 -5.14 -6.03 -5.70
C TYR A 28 -3.96 -6.74 -5.03
N MET A 29 -4.22 -7.79 -4.23
CA MET A 29 -3.18 -8.62 -3.63
C MET A 29 -2.31 -9.30 -4.69
N GLN A 30 -2.91 -9.79 -5.78
CA GLN A 30 -2.17 -10.35 -6.90
C GLN A 30 -1.25 -9.30 -7.52
N LYS A 31 -1.74 -8.08 -7.77
CA LYS A 31 -0.92 -6.97 -8.30
C LYS A 31 0.25 -6.59 -7.39
N ILE A 32 0.03 -6.56 -6.07
CA ILE A 32 1.10 -6.35 -5.10
C ILE A 32 2.15 -7.46 -5.23
N THR A 33 1.71 -8.71 -5.28
CA THR A 33 2.57 -9.89 -5.37
C THR A 33 3.42 -9.86 -6.63
N ASP A 34 2.80 -9.61 -7.78
CA ASP A 34 3.50 -9.48 -9.07
C ASP A 34 4.53 -8.34 -9.06
N SER A 35 4.19 -7.20 -8.46
CA SER A 35 5.11 -6.06 -8.31
C SER A 35 6.32 -6.41 -7.46
N ILE A 36 6.11 -7.08 -6.31
CA ILE A 36 7.19 -7.53 -5.43
C ILE A 36 8.11 -8.49 -6.17
N PHE A 37 7.57 -9.51 -6.83
CA PHE A 37 8.39 -10.48 -7.56
C PHE A 37 9.14 -9.84 -8.72
N LYS A 38 8.52 -8.92 -9.48
CA LYS A 38 9.22 -8.16 -10.53
C LYS A 38 10.41 -7.38 -9.97
N LYS A 39 10.23 -6.64 -8.88
CA LYS A 39 11.33 -5.89 -8.22
C LYS A 39 12.47 -6.80 -7.77
N ILE A 40 12.14 -7.99 -7.24
CA ILE A 40 13.14 -8.99 -6.84
C ILE A 40 13.91 -9.47 -8.08
N LEU A 41 13.19 -9.82 -9.16
CA LEU A 41 13.79 -10.30 -10.40
C LEU A 41 14.69 -9.24 -11.04
N ASP A 42 14.24 -7.99 -11.12
CA ASP A 42 15.02 -6.87 -11.64
C ASP A 42 16.32 -6.69 -10.85
N ARG A 43 16.24 -6.78 -9.51
CA ARG A 43 17.42 -6.66 -8.65
C ARG A 43 18.39 -7.81 -8.80
N VAL A 44 17.88 -9.04 -8.93
CA VAL A 44 18.71 -10.23 -9.20
C VAL A 44 19.41 -10.08 -10.56
N SER A 45 18.69 -9.60 -11.58
CA SER A 45 19.25 -9.31 -12.90
C SER A 45 20.38 -8.29 -12.83
N ASP A 46 20.18 -7.19 -12.11
CA ASP A 46 21.21 -6.15 -11.97
C ASP A 46 22.44 -6.64 -11.19
N TYR A 47 22.25 -7.47 -10.16
CA TYR A 47 23.37 -8.10 -9.47
C TYR A 47 24.14 -9.07 -10.37
N ASN A 48 23.45 -9.87 -11.17
CA ASN A 48 24.11 -10.76 -12.15
C ASN A 48 24.91 -9.96 -13.17
N LYS A 49 24.38 -8.84 -13.70
CA LYS A 49 25.13 -7.96 -14.60
C LYS A 49 26.39 -7.39 -13.94
N ARG A 50 26.27 -6.92 -12.68
CA ARG A 50 27.43 -6.41 -11.92
C ARG A 50 28.47 -7.51 -11.68
N LEU A 51 28.02 -8.71 -11.34
CA LEU A 51 28.90 -9.86 -11.14
C LEU A 51 29.65 -10.20 -12.44
N GLN A 52 28.92 -10.27 -13.56
CA GLN A 52 29.51 -10.52 -14.87
C GLN A 52 30.57 -9.47 -15.21
N SER A 53 30.27 -8.18 -15.02
CA SER A 53 31.25 -7.10 -15.25
C SER A 53 32.52 -7.25 -14.41
N VAL A 54 32.39 -7.71 -13.16
CA VAL A 54 33.56 -7.98 -12.29
C VAL A 54 34.34 -9.19 -12.80
N CYS A 55 33.66 -10.27 -13.19
CA CYS A 55 34.29 -11.45 -13.78
C CYS A 55 35.05 -11.09 -15.06
N ASP A 56 34.43 -10.34 -15.99
CA ASP A 56 35.06 -9.92 -17.24
C ASP A 56 36.34 -9.08 -16.96
N ARG A 57 36.28 -8.18 -15.98
CA ARG A 57 37.45 -7.39 -15.55
C ARG A 57 38.54 -8.25 -14.93
N ALA A 58 38.18 -9.25 -14.13
CA ALA A 58 39.12 -10.19 -13.55
C ALA A 58 39.81 -11.02 -14.64
N ASP A 59 39.06 -11.48 -15.65
CA ASP A 59 39.60 -12.22 -16.79
C ASP A 59 40.58 -11.38 -17.62
N ILE A 60 40.25 -10.11 -17.87
CA ILE A 60 41.18 -9.18 -18.55
C ILE A 60 42.45 -8.99 -17.72
N ALA A 61 42.33 -8.82 -16.41
CA ALA A 61 43.48 -8.68 -15.52
C ALA A 61 44.34 -9.95 -15.53
N GLN A 62 43.72 -11.13 -15.47
CA GLN A 62 44.41 -12.41 -15.51
C GLN A 62 45.19 -12.59 -16.82
N LYS A 63 44.55 -12.32 -17.97
CA LYS A 63 45.23 -12.34 -19.28
C LYS A 63 46.42 -11.39 -19.35
N LYS A 64 46.33 -10.20 -18.74
CA LYS A 64 47.45 -9.24 -18.66
C LYS A 64 48.58 -9.76 -17.77
N ILE A 65 48.24 -10.38 -16.63
CA ILE A 65 49.23 -11.02 -15.74
C ILE A 65 49.96 -12.13 -16.47
N ASP A 66 49.22 -13.02 -17.14
CA ASP A 66 49.79 -14.15 -17.87
C ASP A 66 50.71 -13.71 -19.01
N LYS A 67 50.43 -12.56 -19.64
CA LYS A 67 51.32 -11.96 -20.65
C LYS A 67 52.66 -11.46 -20.08
N ILE A 68 52.66 -10.98 -18.84
CA ILE A 68 53.88 -10.46 -18.18
C ILE A 68 54.63 -11.60 -17.48
N ARG A 69 53.91 -12.64 -17.07
CA ARG A 69 54.44 -13.82 -16.38
C ARG A 69 55.53 -14.47 -17.23
N GLY A 70 56.75 -14.56 -16.68
CA GLY A 70 57.91 -15.16 -17.36
C GLY A 70 58.74 -14.20 -18.21
N SER A 71 58.38 -12.91 -18.30
CA SER A 71 59.24 -11.90 -18.93
C SER A 71 60.43 -11.56 -18.02
N SER A 72 61.66 -11.63 -18.53
CA SER A 72 62.88 -11.25 -17.79
C SER A 72 63.22 -9.75 -17.86
N LYS A 73 62.36 -8.94 -18.50
CA LYS A 73 62.58 -7.49 -18.62
C LYS A 73 62.15 -6.78 -17.33
N ALA A 74 62.99 -5.86 -16.85
CA ALA A 74 62.67 -5.00 -15.73
C ALA A 74 61.39 -4.18 -16.04
N THR A 75 60.38 -4.30 -15.18
CA THR A 75 59.08 -3.65 -15.35
C THR A 75 58.92 -2.56 -14.28
N LYS A 76 58.77 -1.31 -14.71
CA LYS A 76 58.51 -0.17 -13.81
C LYS A 76 57.01 0.07 -13.71
N VAL A 77 56.45 -0.02 -12.50
CA VAL A 77 55.03 0.23 -12.25
C VAL A 77 54.86 1.69 -11.86
N PHE A 78 53.95 2.40 -12.54
CA PHE A 78 53.53 3.74 -12.17
C PHE A 78 52.12 3.67 -11.62
N SER A 79 51.91 4.20 -10.42
CA SER A 79 50.59 4.46 -9.87
C SER A 79 50.33 5.96 -9.83
N SER A 80 49.08 6.35 -10.13
CA SER A 80 48.63 7.71 -9.85
C SER A 80 48.45 7.91 -8.34
N CYS A 81 48.67 9.12 -7.84
CA CYS A 81 48.39 9.48 -6.44
C CYS A 81 46.88 9.68 -6.15
N LYS A 82 46.03 9.70 -7.20
CA LYS A 82 44.58 9.87 -7.09
C LYS A 82 43.92 8.54 -6.73
N TYR A 83 42.93 8.58 -5.83
CA TYR A 83 42.12 7.40 -5.50
C TYR A 83 41.44 6.86 -6.78
N PRO A 84 41.41 5.53 -7.00
CA PRO A 84 40.74 4.96 -8.16
C PRO A 84 39.24 5.20 -8.05
N GLY A 85 38.75 6.19 -8.79
CA GLY A 85 37.35 6.57 -8.87
C GLY A 85 37.08 7.20 -10.23
N ASP A 86 35.81 7.26 -10.61
CA ASP A 86 35.40 7.94 -11.82
C ASP A 86 35.62 9.46 -11.68
N GLU A 87 35.78 10.17 -12.79
CA GLU A 87 35.96 11.64 -12.80
C GLU A 87 34.71 12.35 -12.26
N ASN A 88 33.53 11.75 -12.51
CA ASN A 88 32.24 12.22 -12.03
C ASN A 88 31.68 11.20 -11.02
N LEU A 89 31.52 11.62 -9.76
CA LEU A 89 30.81 10.81 -8.78
C LEU A 89 29.31 10.81 -9.09
N ASP A 90 28.73 9.62 -9.22
CA ASP A 90 27.29 9.46 -9.22
C ASP A 90 26.72 9.85 -7.84
N ASP A 91 25.57 10.52 -7.84
CA ASP A 91 24.81 10.75 -6.62
C ASP A 91 24.42 9.43 -5.95
N TYR A 92 24.44 9.43 -4.61
CA TYR A 92 24.04 8.26 -3.82
C TYR A 92 22.58 7.90 -4.13
N LYS A 93 22.38 6.68 -4.66
CA LYS A 93 21.05 6.12 -4.89
C LYS A 93 20.60 5.33 -3.67
N ILE A 94 19.52 5.78 -3.04
CA ILE A 94 18.91 5.09 -1.91
C ILE A 94 18.45 3.69 -2.37
N LEU A 95 18.82 2.65 -1.61
CA LEU A 95 18.53 1.26 -1.95
C LEU A 95 17.04 0.88 -1.87
N PHE A 96 16.25 1.72 -1.19
CA PHE A 96 14.82 1.55 -0.95
C PHE A 96 14.09 2.86 -1.25
N THR A 97 13.66 3.04 -2.49
CA THR A 97 12.78 4.15 -2.85
C THR A 97 11.35 3.78 -2.47
N ASN A 98 10.62 4.69 -1.81
CA ASN A 98 9.19 4.52 -1.58
C ASN A 98 8.47 4.67 -2.93
N ASP A 99 8.30 3.55 -3.61
CA ASP A 99 7.56 3.49 -4.86
C ASP A 99 6.05 3.56 -4.55
N HIS A 100 5.43 4.69 -4.90
CA HIS A 100 3.99 4.91 -4.79
C HIS A 100 3.20 4.28 -5.96
N GLY A 101 3.83 3.45 -6.80
CA GLY A 101 3.25 2.90 -8.04
C GLY A 101 1.95 2.12 -7.85
N LEU A 102 1.74 1.53 -6.66
CA LEU A 102 0.46 0.96 -6.25
C LEU A 102 -0.20 1.91 -5.25
N LYS A 103 -0.86 2.95 -5.74
CA LYS A 103 -1.78 3.75 -4.90
C LYS A 103 -2.89 2.81 -4.43
N GLY A 104 -3.16 2.78 -3.13
CA GLY A 104 -4.22 1.97 -2.54
C GLY A 104 -5.49 2.13 -3.35
N LYS A 105 -6.04 1.02 -3.86
CA LYS A 105 -7.24 1.02 -4.69
C LYS A 105 -8.34 1.75 -3.90
N GLN A 106 -8.75 2.91 -4.38
CA GLN A 106 -9.89 3.64 -3.83
C GLN A 106 -11.09 2.70 -4.01
N THR A 107 -11.77 2.36 -2.92
CA THR A 107 -12.95 1.49 -2.98
C THR A 107 -13.91 2.07 -4.00
N SER A 108 -14.18 1.32 -5.06
CA SER A 108 -15.18 1.72 -6.04
C SER A 108 -16.49 1.85 -5.27
N SER A 109 -17.16 2.99 -5.37
CA SER A 109 -18.49 3.16 -4.79
C SER A 109 -19.46 2.23 -5.52
N TYR A 110 -19.68 1.04 -4.97
CA TYR A 110 -20.59 0.06 -5.54
C TYR A 110 -22.03 0.42 -5.19
N HIS A 111 -22.85 0.69 -6.20
CA HIS A 111 -24.29 0.84 -6.00
C HIS A 111 -24.95 -0.53 -5.97
N VAL A 112 -25.17 -1.05 -4.76
CA VAL A 112 -25.83 -2.34 -4.58
C VAL A 112 -27.33 -2.16 -4.37
N LYS A 113 -28.10 -2.82 -5.25
CA LYS A 113 -29.56 -2.73 -5.30
C LYS A 113 -30.26 -3.50 -4.18
N SER A 114 -29.62 -4.52 -3.60
CA SER A 114 -30.18 -5.25 -2.47
C SER A 114 -30.33 -4.35 -1.25
N LYS A 115 -31.23 -4.71 -0.32
CA LYS A 115 -31.36 -4.04 0.98
C LYS A 115 -30.80 -4.95 2.06
N HIS A 116 -30.37 -4.38 3.19
CA HIS A 116 -30.07 -5.20 4.37
C HIS A 116 -31.33 -5.94 4.81
N VAL A 117 -31.15 -7.20 5.23
CA VAL A 117 -32.23 -7.95 5.86
C VAL A 117 -32.53 -7.28 7.20
N THR A 118 -33.80 -6.97 7.45
CA THR A 118 -34.24 -6.43 8.73
C THR A 118 -33.94 -7.45 9.84
N PRO A 119 -33.30 -7.06 10.95
CA PRO A 119 -32.97 -7.98 12.02
C PRO A 119 -34.24 -8.61 12.62
N ASP A 120 -34.26 -9.93 12.75
CA ASP A 120 -35.27 -10.61 13.55
C ASP A 120 -35.04 -10.31 15.04
N GLU A 121 -36.10 -10.08 15.81
CA GLU A 121 -36.02 -9.74 17.23
C GLU A 121 -35.28 -10.80 18.04
N ARG A 122 -35.41 -12.07 17.65
CA ARG A 122 -34.74 -13.20 18.30
C ARG A 122 -33.22 -13.12 18.11
N ILE A 123 -32.79 -12.85 16.88
CA ILE A 123 -31.37 -12.70 16.52
C ILE A 123 -30.79 -11.47 17.19
N LEU A 124 -31.55 -10.37 17.24
CA LEU A 124 -31.14 -9.14 17.91
C LEU A 124 -30.91 -9.37 19.41
N LYS A 125 -31.85 -10.05 20.10
CA LYS A 125 -31.72 -10.40 21.53
C LYS A 125 -30.50 -11.29 21.79
N GLN A 126 -30.21 -12.26 20.92
CA GLN A 126 -29.00 -13.08 21.01
C GLN A 126 -27.73 -12.26 20.82
N LYS A 127 -27.65 -11.41 19.79
CA LYS A 127 -26.47 -10.57 19.53
C LYS A 127 -26.22 -9.59 20.68
N LEU A 128 -27.26 -8.97 21.23
CA LEU A 128 -27.16 -8.01 22.35
C LEU A 128 -26.53 -8.61 23.61
N GLN A 129 -26.55 -9.93 23.82
CA GLN A 129 -25.87 -10.57 24.96
C GLN A 129 -24.35 -10.39 24.91
N PHE A 130 -23.78 -10.20 23.72
CA PHE A 130 -22.34 -10.00 23.51
C PHE A 130 -21.93 -8.52 23.53
N TYR A 131 -22.91 -7.60 23.52
CA TYR A 131 -22.65 -6.17 23.56
C TYR A 131 -23.13 -5.59 24.89
N ASN A 132 -22.24 -4.97 25.65
CA ASN A 132 -22.61 -4.23 26.86
C ASN A 132 -23.26 -2.88 26.51
N VAL A 133 -24.42 -2.93 25.84
CA VAL A 133 -25.23 -1.73 25.55
C VAL A 133 -26.14 -1.47 26.75
N ARG A 134 -25.62 -0.73 27.74
CA ARG A 134 -26.46 -0.19 28.81
C ARG A 134 -27.24 0.98 28.23
N VAL A 135 -28.49 0.74 27.81
CA VAL A 135 -29.42 1.83 27.50
C VAL A 135 -29.99 2.32 28.82
N PRO A 136 -29.63 3.52 29.32
CA PRO A 136 -30.31 4.07 30.48
C PRO A 136 -31.80 4.25 30.15
N GLU A 137 -32.69 3.77 31.02
CA GLU A 137 -34.16 3.77 30.79
C GLU A 137 -34.69 5.17 30.43
N ARG A 138 -34.06 6.24 30.95
CA ARG A 138 -34.37 7.65 30.63
C ARG A 138 -34.17 8.04 29.16
N GLN A 139 -33.41 7.29 28.37
CA GLN A 139 -33.24 7.55 26.93
C GLN A 139 -34.30 6.89 26.05
N ARG A 140 -34.96 5.80 26.51
CA ARG A 140 -36.00 5.12 25.73
C ARG A 140 -37.23 6.00 25.54
N GLU A 141 -37.61 6.75 26.57
CA GLU A 141 -38.74 7.70 26.53
C GLU A 141 -38.45 8.91 25.62
N LYS A 142 -37.20 9.40 25.59
CA LYS A 142 -36.79 10.50 24.68
C LYS A 142 -36.73 10.08 23.22
N ASN A 143 -36.32 8.84 22.93
CA ASN A 143 -36.15 8.37 21.55
C ASN A 143 -37.47 8.14 20.82
N GLN A 144 -38.58 7.87 21.54
CA GLN A 144 -39.92 7.79 20.94
C GLN A 144 -40.43 9.15 20.44
N MET A 145 -39.89 10.28 20.94
CA MET A 145 -40.24 11.63 20.50
C MET A 145 -39.32 12.18 19.39
N LEU A 146 -38.32 11.41 18.94
CA LEU A 146 -37.28 11.84 18.00
C LEU A 146 -37.31 11.05 16.67
N GLU A 147 -38.46 10.51 16.27
CA GLU A 147 -38.60 9.78 14.99
C GLU A 147 -38.58 10.70 13.75
N GLU A 148 -38.50 12.02 13.91
CA GLU A 148 -38.14 12.93 12.82
C GLU A 148 -36.61 12.97 12.68
N GLY A 149 -36.07 12.08 11.84
CA GLY A 149 -34.66 12.11 11.47
C GLY A 149 -34.26 13.40 10.74
N LEU A 150 -32.94 13.65 10.64
CA LEU A 150 -32.29 14.83 10.04
C LEU A 150 -32.56 15.07 8.53
N GLY A 151 -33.59 14.43 7.96
CA GLY A 151 -33.88 14.46 6.52
C GLY A 151 -32.82 13.79 5.66
N SER A 152 -33.02 13.85 4.34
CA SER A 152 -32.05 13.36 3.36
C SER A 152 -30.88 14.32 3.21
N LEU A 153 -29.66 13.78 3.15
CA LEU A 153 -28.45 14.57 2.90
C LEU A 153 -28.55 15.40 1.59
N PRO A 154 -28.16 16.69 1.59
CA PRO A 154 -28.12 17.50 0.37
C PRO A 154 -27.22 16.86 -0.69
N LYS A 155 -27.65 16.88 -1.96
CA LYS A 155 -26.98 16.20 -3.08
C LYS A 155 -25.63 16.83 -3.50
N ARG A 156 -25.24 17.97 -2.93
CA ARG A 156 -23.97 18.66 -3.21
C ARG A 156 -23.34 19.10 -1.90
N LEU A 157 -22.29 18.40 -1.49
CA LEU A 157 -21.47 18.76 -0.34
C LEU A 157 -20.03 18.85 -0.86
N ASP A 158 -19.50 20.06 -0.84
CA ASP A 158 -18.15 20.33 -1.35
C ASP A 158 -17.08 20.22 -0.25
N SER A 159 -17.49 20.15 1.03
CA SER A 159 -16.60 20.03 2.19
C SER A 159 -17.31 19.52 3.45
N LEU A 160 -16.55 18.88 4.36
CA LEU A 160 -16.99 18.52 5.72
C LEU A 160 -17.48 19.74 6.52
N SER A 161 -16.94 20.93 6.24
CA SER A 161 -17.36 22.19 6.87
C SER A 161 -18.82 22.52 6.55
N THR A 162 -19.29 22.22 5.33
CA THR A 162 -20.68 22.44 4.90
C THR A 162 -21.65 21.51 5.66
N LEU A 163 -21.21 20.30 6.01
CA LEU A 163 -22.01 19.35 6.79
C LEU A 163 -22.21 19.80 8.24
N LEU A 164 -21.20 20.46 8.81
CA LEU A 164 -21.26 21.00 10.17
C LEU A 164 -22.18 22.22 10.28
N LEU A 165 -22.32 23.01 9.20
CA LEU A 165 -23.23 24.15 9.14
C LEU A 165 -24.71 23.73 9.33
N PHE A 166 -25.10 22.57 8.80
CA PHE A 166 -26.46 22.04 8.97
C PHE A 166 -26.70 21.39 10.34
N ASN A 167 -25.67 21.27 11.19
CA ASN A 167 -25.74 20.67 12.53
C ASN A 167 -25.66 21.70 13.67
N THR A 168 -25.65 23.01 13.38
CA THR A 168 -25.66 24.06 14.40
C THR A 168 -27.03 24.73 14.49
N SER A 169 -27.53 24.91 15.71
CA SER A 169 -28.80 25.58 16.02
C SER A 169 -28.76 27.11 15.83
N GLU A 170 -27.61 27.65 15.42
CA GLU A 170 -27.48 29.02 14.94
C GLU A 170 -27.10 28.98 13.47
N ASN A 171 -27.94 29.64 12.67
CA ASN A 171 -27.67 30.01 11.29
C ASN A 171 -27.56 31.54 11.27
N PRO A 172 -26.55 32.15 10.64
CA PRO A 172 -26.56 33.59 10.39
C PRO A 172 -27.68 34.01 9.43
#